data_AF-A0A3N8A2R3-F1
#
_entry.id   AF-A0A3N8A2R3-F1
#
_cell.length_a   1.000
_cell.length_b   1.000
_cell.length_c   1.000
_cell.angle_alpha   90.00
_cell.angle_beta   90.00
_cell.angle_gamma   90.00
#
_symmetry.space_group_name_H-M   'P 1'
#
loop_
_entity.id
_entity.type
_entity.pdbx_description
1 polymer ?
#
loop_
_entity_poly.entity_id
_entity_poly.type
_entity_poly.pdbx_seq_one_letter_code
_entity_poly.pdbx_strand_id
1 'polypeptide(L)'
;MQNRKTDAVTTAVTASALSSHYEAMFRSLSNPRSLPHEDNDRPISKALFFHLAKVKYVGWKHRVAFHRARKHSIADVFHDLVAFYLRCALSERGLELVLEPSLLGKDGKRLHPDILVRKSGENICVIEVKTTIGFARPDAKAIDKYLALRERLEHVAYAAGLPVANCFYIFEEPANVSAEFRDVFWDKKLSRAMPRDGLPFPLSQIYPLFWGTDPYYWAWPTAKDKSQWCPEVSDEMLLSEAEHRIVTPFEDVMVRIVKMEQELIRNRPLSST
;
A
#
# COMPACT_ATOMS: atom_id res chain seq x y z
N MET A 1 -31.57 0.04 42.58
CA MET A 1 -31.16 0.44 41.21
C MET A 1 -29.65 0.65 41.06
N GLN A 2 -28.89 1.04 42.10
CA GLN A 2 -27.43 1.23 42.02
C GLN A 2 -26.64 -0.08 41.76
N ASN A 3 -26.97 -1.21 42.43
CA ASN A 3 -26.22 -2.47 42.25
C ASN A 3 -26.28 -3.06 40.82
N ARG A 4 -27.40 -2.91 40.09
CA ARG A 4 -27.52 -3.44 38.71
C ARG A 4 -26.69 -2.65 37.69
N LYS A 5 -26.39 -1.37 37.95
CA LYS A 5 -25.52 -0.57 37.07
C LYS A 5 -24.05 -0.96 37.22
N THR A 6 -23.60 -1.27 38.43
CA THR A 6 -22.21 -1.68 38.72
C THR A 6 -21.86 -3.02 38.07
N ASP A 7 -22.80 -3.98 38.07
CA ASP A 7 -22.60 -5.29 37.44
C ASP A 7 -22.55 -5.22 35.91
N ALA A 8 -23.39 -4.38 35.30
CA ALA A 8 -23.41 -4.19 33.85
C ALA A 8 -22.10 -3.54 33.35
N VAL A 9 -21.58 -2.55 34.08
CA VAL A 9 -20.30 -1.90 33.76
C VAL A 9 -19.14 -2.88 33.90
N THR A 10 -19.08 -3.65 34.98
CA THR A 10 -18.01 -4.65 35.20
C THR A 10 -18.02 -5.73 34.12
N THR A 11 -19.21 -6.18 33.72
CA THR A 11 -19.38 -7.13 32.60
C THR A 11 -18.91 -6.54 31.27
N ALA A 12 -19.26 -5.28 30.99
CA ALA A 12 -18.82 -4.58 29.78
C ALA A 12 -17.30 -4.34 29.73
N VAL A 13 -16.68 -4.02 30.87
CA VAL A 13 -15.22 -3.89 30.99
C VAL A 13 -14.54 -5.23 30.74
N THR A 14 -15.05 -6.31 31.34
CA THR A 14 -14.52 -7.66 31.14
C THR A 14 -14.65 -8.10 29.68
N ALA A 15 -15.82 -7.90 29.06
CA ALA A 15 -16.04 -8.21 27.65
C ALA A 15 -15.12 -7.41 26.72
N SER A 16 -14.90 -6.11 27.02
CA SER A 16 -13.97 -5.26 26.27
C SER A 16 -12.52 -5.76 26.40
N ALA A 17 -12.10 -6.21 27.59
CA ALA A 17 -10.77 -6.75 27.83
C ALA A 17 -10.46 -8.02 27.02
N LEU A 18 -11.48 -8.78 26.62
CA LEU A 18 -11.33 -9.94 25.73
C LEU A 18 -10.99 -9.57 24.28
N SER A 19 -10.97 -8.28 23.92
CA SER A 19 -10.75 -7.78 22.56
C SER A 19 -9.46 -6.95 22.39
N SER A 20 -8.47 -7.15 23.28
CA SER A 20 -7.21 -6.38 23.35
C SER A 20 -6.34 -6.38 22.08
N HIS A 21 -6.61 -7.29 21.13
CA HIS A 21 -5.83 -7.45 19.91
C HIS A 21 -5.92 -6.27 18.94
N TYR A 22 -7.04 -5.53 18.92
CA TYR A 22 -7.18 -4.34 18.06
C TYR A 22 -6.24 -3.22 18.49
N GLU A 23 -6.17 -2.97 19.80
CA GLU A 23 -5.27 -1.97 20.36
C GLU A 23 -3.80 -2.31 20.09
N ALA A 24 -3.42 -3.58 20.25
CA ALA A 24 -2.05 -4.04 19.99
C ALA A 24 -1.61 -3.77 18.54
N MET A 25 -2.50 -3.98 17.55
CA MET A 25 -2.23 -3.71 16.14
C MET A 25 -1.91 -2.22 15.90
N PHE A 26 -2.81 -1.32 16.34
CA PHE A 26 -2.62 0.11 16.14
C PHE A 26 -1.42 0.67 16.92
N ARG A 27 -1.17 0.17 18.12
CA ARG A 27 0.04 0.52 18.90
C ARG A 27 1.33 0.11 18.18
N SER A 28 1.34 -1.04 17.51
CA SER A 28 2.51 -1.49 16.74
C SER A 28 2.79 -0.58 15.54
N LEU A 29 1.74 -0.21 14.79
CA LEU A 29 1.87 0.68 13.61
C LEU A 29 2.26 2.12 13.99
N SER A 30 1.96 2.55 15.22
CA SER A 30 2.28 3.89 15.72
C SER A 30 3.73 4.06 16.17
N ASN A 31 4.50 2.97 16.28
CA ASN A 31 5.87 2.99 16.80
C ASN A 31 6.87 2.42 15.76
N PRO A 32 7.10 3.13 14.64
CA PRO A 32 8.06 2.70 13.64
C PRO A 32 9.46 2.65 14.26
N ARG A 33 10.22 1.61 13.93
CA ARG A 33 11.65 1.50 14.26
C ARG A 33 12.43 1.60 12.97
N SER A 34 13.58 2.26 13.02
CA SER A 34 14.48 2.30 11.87
C SER A 34 14.82 0.87 11.43
N LEU A 35 14.71 0.63 10.12
CA LEU A 35 15.13 -0.61 9.50
C LEU A 35 16.31 -0.28 8.59
N PRO A 36 17.52 -0.82 8.84
CA PRO A 36 18.63 -0.64 7.93
C PRO A 36 18.29 -1.21 6.55
N HIS A 37 18.55 -0.42 5.52
CA HIS A 37 18.35 -0.80 4.12
C HIS A 37 19.66 -1.38 3.60
N GLU A 38 19.73 -2.70 3.47
CA GLU A 38 20.73 -3.35 2.60
C GLU A 38 20.05 -3.72 1.29
N ASP A 39 20.68 -3.43 0.15
CA ASP A 39 20.13 -3.70 -1.19
C ASP A 39 19.99 -5.20 -1.48
N ASN A 40 20.63 -6.05 -0.68
CA ASN A 40 20.59 -7.49 -0.86
C ASN A 40 19.30 -8.08 -0.28
N ASP A 41 18.64 -8.93 -1.08
CA ASP A 41 17.52 -9.80 -0.68
C ASP A 41 16.14 -9.15 -0.43
N ARG A 42 15.98 -7.85 -0.70
CA ARG A 42 14.66 -7.14 -0.66
C ARG A 42 13.84 -7.43 0.62
N PRO A 43 14.44 -7.27 1.82
CA PRO A 43 13.83 -7.72 3.08
C PRO A 43 12.54 -6.96 3.41
N ILE A 44 12.42 -5.69 3.03
CA ILE A 44 11.23 -4.88 3.32
C ILE A 44 10.08 -5.30 2.39
N SER A 45 10.36 -5.57 1.12
CA SER A 45 9.38 -6.16 0.22
C SER A 45 8.82 -7.48 0.74
N LYS A 46 9.70 -8.38 1.21
CA LYS A 46 9.29 -9.67 1.78
C LYS A 46 8.43 -9.49 3.02
N ALA A 47 8.82 -8.58 3.93
CA ALA A 47 8.09 -8.32 5.16
C ALA A 47 6.72 -7.65 4.91
N LEU A 48 6.64 -6.72 3.95
CA LEU A 48 5.38 -6.10 3.54
C LEU A 48 4.45 -7.11 2.87
N PHE A 49 4.97 -7.96 1.96
CA PHE A 49 4.21 -9.07 1.38
C PHE A 49 3.66 -9.99 2.47
N PHE A 50 4.53 -10.41 3.39
CA PHE A 50 4.19 -11.31 4.49
C PHE A 50 3.03 -10.76 5.33
N HIS A 51 3.13 -9.51 5.81
CA HIS A 51 2.07 -8.90 6.62
C HIS A 51 0.75 -8.81 5.85
N LEU A 52 0.79 -8.38 4.59
CA LEU A 52 -0.40 -8.27 3.76
C LEU A 52 -1.06 -9.64 3.53
N ALA A 53 -0.27 -10.65 3.14
CA ALA A 53 -0.74 -12.01 2.91
C ALA A 53 -1.30 -12.64 4.20
N LYS A 54 -0.65 -12.40 5.35
CA LYS A 54 -1.10 -12.88 6.67
C LYS A 54 -2.44 -12.26 7.05
N VAL A 55 -2.62 -10.95 6.89
CA VAL A 55 -3.90 -10.27 7.16
C VAL A 55 -5.01 -10.84 6.28
N LYS A 56 -4.75 -11.01 4.98
CA LYS A 56 -5.73 -11.61 4.04
C LYS A 56 -6.08 -13.04 4.41
N TYR A 57 -5.09 -13.83 4.82
CA TYR A 57 -5.28 -15.21 5.28
C TYR A 57 -6.12 -15.28 6.55
N VAL A 58 -5.81 -14.48 7.57
CA VAL A 58 -6.62 -14.38 8.79
C VAL A 58 -8.04 -13.92 8.46
N GLY A 59 -8.20 -12.97 7.54
CA GLY A 59 -9.50 -12.54 7.02
C GLY A 59 -10.28 -13.67 6.35
N TRP A 60 -9.61 -14.59 5.65
CA TRP A 60 -10.21 -15.80 5.11
C TRP A 60 -10.63 -16.78 6.22
N LYS A 61 -9.77 -17.08 7.19
CA LYS A 61 -10.13 -17.93 8.35
C LYS A 61 -11.34 -17.38 9.08
N HIS A 62 -11.35 -16.08 9.36
CA HIS A 62 -12.48 -15.41 10.01
C HIS A 62 -13.77 -15.52 9.19
N ARG A 63 -13.70 -15.28 7.87
CA ARG A 63 -14.85 -15.44 6.97
C ARG A 63 -15.46 -16.84 7.09
N VAL A 64 -14.63 -17.89 7.05
CA VAL A 64 -15.09 -19.28 7.16
C VAL A 64 -15.72 -19.53 8.53
N ALA A 65 -15.03 -19.17 9.60
CA ALA A 65 -15.49 -19.41 10.98
C ALA A 65 -16.80 -18.66 11.32
N PHE A 66 -16.99 -17.46 10.76
CA PHE A 66 -18.19 -16.63 10.98
C PHE A 66 -19.25 -16.79 9.88
N HIS A 67 -19.07 -17.73 8.95
CA HIS A 67 -19.97 -17.94 7.81
C HIS A 67 -20.30 -16.67 7.02
N ARG A 68 -19.31 -15.80 6.83
CA ARG A 68 -19.50 -14.54 6.09
C ARG A 68 -19.47 -14.78 4.59
N ALA A 69 -20.36 -14.11 3.87
CA ALA A 69 -20.35 -14.11 2.41
C ALA A 69 -19.07 -13.47 1.83
N ARG A 70 -18.55 -12.42 2.49
CA ARG A 70 -17.38 -11.63 2.03
C ARG A 70 -16.35 -11.45 3.14
N LYS A 71 -15.08 -11.36 2.73
CA LYS A 71 -13.94 -10.94 3.57
C LYS A 71 -14.00 -9.44 3.88
N HIS A 72 -13.27 -9.00 4.90
CA HIS A 72 -13.07 -7.58 5.17
C HIS A 72 -12.28 -6.91 4.03
N SER A 73 -12.59 -5.65 3.76
CA SER A 73 -11.73 -4.80 2.93
C SER A 73 -10.42 -4.57 3.69
N ILE A 74 -9.31 -4.54 2.95
CA ILE A 74 -7.97 -4.34 3.52
C ILE A 74 -7.30 -3.08 2.95
N ALA A 75 -8.08 -2.20 2.30
CA ALA A 75 -7.55 -0.98 1.67
C ALA A 75 -6.80 -0.10 2.67
N ASP A 76 -7.44 0.21 3.79
CA ASP A 76 -6.86 1.04 4.84
C ASP A 76 -5.65 0.34 5.48
N VAL A 77 -5.73 -0.98 5.70
CA VAL A 77 -4.61 -1.77 6.23
C VAL A 77 -3.41 -1.76 5.28
N PHE A 78 -3.64 -1.84 3.96
CA PHE A 78 -2.56 -1.77 2.99
C PHE A 78 -1.93 -0.38 2.95
N HIS A 79 -2.74 0.69 3.00
CA HIS A 79 -2.26 2.06 3.11
C HIS A 79 -1.42 2.28 4.38
N ASP A 80 -1.89 1.81 5.53
CA ASP A 80 -1.16 1.87 6.80
C ASP A 80 0.15 1.09 6.75
N LEU A 81 0.18 -0.11 6.16
CA LEU A 81 1.39 -0.91 6.01
C LEU A 81 2.43 -0.21 5.10
N VAL A 82 1.99 0.36 3.98
CA VAL A 82 2.86 1.16 3.10
C VAL A 82 3.44 2.35 3.86
N ALA A 83 2.60 3.11 4.57
CA ALA A 83 3.03 4.23 5.38
C ALA A 83 4.01 3.82 6.50
N PHE A 84 3.73 2.71 7.19
CA PHE A 84 4.58 2.17 8.24
C PHE A 84 5.98 1.86 7.73
N TYR A 85 6.10 1.09 6.65
CA TYR A 85 7.42 0.71 6.12
C TYR A 85 8.18 1.90 5.51
N LEU A 86 7.49 2.87 4.91
CA LEU A 86 8.13 4.12 4.50
C LEU A 86 8.67 4.91 5.70
N ARG A 87 7.91 5.01 6.81
CA ARG A 87 8.41 5.65 8.04
C ARG A 87 9.62 4.93 8.60
N CYS A 88 9.59 3.60 8.66
CA CYS A 88 10.73 2.80 9.13
C CYS A 88 11.99 3.04 8.28
N ALA A 89 11.85 3.11 6.95
CA ALA A 89 12.99 3.24 6.04
C ALA A 89 13.51 4.68 5.86
N LEU A 90 12.64 5.69 5.99
CA LEU A 90 12.97 7.08 5.62
C LEU A 90 13.18 8.01 6.82
N SER A 91 12.82 7.58 8.03
CA SER A 91 12.88 8.43 9.24
C SER A 91 14.28 8.97 9.55
N GLU A 92 15.33 8.16 9.39
CA GLU A 92 16.71 8.59 9.64
C GLU A 92 17.19 9.68 8.67
N ARG A 93 16.51 9.85 7.53
CA ARG A 93 16.81 10.92 6.56
C ARG A 93 16.14 12.25 6.91
N GLY A 94 15.35 12.28 7.98
CA GLY A 94 14.53 13.43 8.36
C GLY A 94 13.34 13.66 7.42
N LEU A 95 12.90 12.61 6.71
CA LEU A 95 11.70 12.65 5.89
C LEU A 95 10.46 12.35 6.75
N GLU A 96 9.46 13.23 6.65
CA GLU A 96 8.18 13.12 7.35
C GLU A 96 7.11 12.61 6.39
N LEU A 97 6.24 11.71 6.88
CA LEU A 97 5.07 11.25 6.15
C LEU A 97 3.79 11.84 6.76
N VAL A 98 3.10 12.66 5.97
CA VAL A 98 1.77 13.20 6.28
C VAL A 98 0.73 12.39 5.52
N LEU A 99 -0.16 11.71 6.25
CA LEU A 99 -1.22 10.90 5.67
C LEU A 99 -2.46 11.77 5.41
N GLU A 100 -3.07 11.60 4.23
CA GLU A 100 -4.33 12.25 3.84
C GLU A 100 -4.40 13.78 4.04
N PRO A 101 -3.33 14.56 3.76
CA PRO A 101 -3.34 16.00 4.01
C PRO A 101 -4.41 16.71 3.17
N SER A 102 -4.95 17.81 3.68
CA SER A 102 -5.90 18.63 2.92
C SER A 102 -5.16 19.72 2.13
N LEU A 103 -4.94 19.49 0.83
CA LEU A 103 -4.29 20.42 -0.08
C LEU A 103 -5.31 21.20 -0.89
N LEU A 104 -4.97 22.41 -1.36
CA LEU A 104 -5.87 23.21 -2.19
C LEU A 104 -5.61 22.89 -3.67
N GLY A 105 -6.62 22.36 -4.35
CA GLY A 105 -6.59 22.07 -5.78
C GLY A 105 -6.75 23.31 -6.66
N LYS A 106 -6.52 23.12 -7.96
CA LYS A 106 -6.60 24.19 -8.98
C LYS A 106 -7.99 24.82 -9.10
N ASP A 107 -9.04 24.07 -8.81
CA ASP A 107 -10.43 24.53 -8.81
C ASP A 107 -10.88 25.12 -7.46
N GLY A 108 -9.95 25.34 -6.53
CA GLY A 108 -10.23 25.82 -5.18
C GLY A 108 -10.84 24.77 -4.25
N LYS A 109 -11.03 23.52 -4.69
CA LYS A 109 -11.51 22.43 -3.83
C LYS A 109 -10.36 21.75 -3.11
N ARG A 110 -10.66 21.17 -1.94
CA ARG A 110 -9.68 20.40 -1.19
C ARG A 110 -9.42 19.05 -1.85
N LEU A 111 -8.15 18.73 -2.03
CA LEU A 111 -7.66 17.43 -2.46
C LEU A 111 -6.96 16.74 -1.30
N HIS A 112 -7.24 15.45 -1.15
CA HIS A 112 -6.65 14.59 -0.14
C HIS A 112 -5.86 13.49 -0.87
N PRO A 113 -4.55 13.69 -1.11
CA PRO A 113 -3.68 12.60 -1.55
C PRO A 113 -3.42 11.62 -0.40
N ASP A 114 -3.14 10.37 -0.72
CA ASP A 114 -3.03 9.33 0.32
C ASP A 114 -1.81 9.54 1.24
N ILE A 115 -0.65 9.90 0.69
CA ILE A 115 0.57 10.21 1.46
C ILE A 115 1.31 11.38 0.82
N LEU A 116 1.74 12.34 1.63
CA LEU A 116 2.66 13.41 1.27
C LEU A 116 3.97 13.24 2.04
N VAL A 117 5.09 13.17 1.33
CA VAL A 117 6.42 13.12 1.94
C VAL A 117 7.00 14.52 2.01
N ARG A 118 7.52 14.91 3.17
CA ARG A 118 8.07 16.25 3.42
C ARG A 118 9.48 16.18 4.00
N LYS A 119 10.24 17.25 3.80
CA LYS A 119 11.52 17.49 4.50
C LYS A 119 11.60 18.94 4.92
N SER A 120 11.78 19.19 6.21
CA SER A 120 11.94 20.55 6.75
C SER A 120 10.85 21.53 6.28
N GLY A 121 9.59 21.05 6.23
CA GLY A 121 8.44 21.84 5.80
C GLY A 121 8.19 21.88 4.28
N GLU A 122 9.14 21.46 3.45
CA GLU A 122 8.98 21.41 1.99
C GLU A 122 8.40 20.06 1.54
N ASN A 123 7.60 20.07 0.47
CA ASN A 123 7.04 18.87 -0.13
C ASN A 123 8.10 18.20 -1.01
N ILE A 124 8.21 16.88 -0.94
CA ILE A 124 9.19 16.08 -1.69
C ILE A 124 8.47 15.31 -2.80
N CYS A 125 7.46 14.54 -2.42
CA CYS A 125 6.65 13.74 -3.33
C CYS A 125 5.25 13.48 -2.78
N VAL A 126 4.34 13.13 -3.68
CA VAL A 126 3.00 12.65 -3.35
C VAL A 126 2.87 11.20 -3.81
N ILE A 127 2.27 10.38 -2.95
CA ILE A 127 2.04 8.97 -3.20
C ILE A 127 0.54 8.68 -3.07
N GLU A 128 -0.01 8.04 -4.10
CA GLU A 128 -1.38 7.55 -4.13
C GLU A 128 -1.37 6.02 -4.01
N VAL A 129 -1.94 5.47 -2.93
CA VAL A 129 -1.97 4.05 -2.64
C VAL A 129 -3.30 3.45 -3.10
N LYS A 130 -3.26 2.39 -3.91
CA LYS A 130 -4.46 1.77 -4.49
C LYS A 130 -4.43 0.25 -4.36
N THR A 131 -5.42 -0.32 -3.68
CA THR A 131 -5.67 -1.77 -3.70
C THR A 131 -6.48 -2.18 -4.94
N THR A 132 -7.35 -1.29 -5.40
CA THR A 132 -8.09 -1.38 -6.66
C THR A 132 -8.29 0.02 -7.22
N ILE A 133 -8.65 0.14 -8.50
CA ILE A 133 -8.94 1.44 -9.14
C ILE A 133 -10.43 1.77 -9.23
N GLY A 134 -11.32 0.97 -8.63
CA GLY A 134 -12.75 1.28 -8.52
C GLY A 134 -13.39 1.75 -9.84
N PHE A 135 -13.95 2.97 -9.83
CA PHE A 135 -14.58 3.64 -10.98
C PHE A 135 -13.59 4.30 -11.95
N ALA A 136 -12.31 4.43 -11.61
CA ALA A 136 -11.26 4.97 -12.46
C ALA A 136 -10.58 3.88 -13.31
N ARG A 137 -11.34 2.83 -13.68
CA ARG A 137 -10.82 1.77 -14.56
C ARG A 137 -10.47 2.36 -15.93
N PRO A 138 -9.33 1.96 -16.52
CA PRO A 138 -9.00 2.34 -17.88
C PRO A 138 -10.16 2.00 -18.80
N ASP A 139 -10.70 3.02 -19.47
CA ASP A 139 -11.75 2.82 -20.44
C ASP A 139 -11.10 2.34 -21.73
N ALA A 140 -11.23 1.05 -22.02
CA ALA A 140 -10.67 0.44 -23.21
C ALA A 140 -11.20 1.04 -24.52
N LYS A 141 -12.34 1.77 -24.47
CA LYS A 141 -12.96 2.46 -25.61
C LYS A 141 -12.53 3.92 -25.73
N ALA A 142 -11.94 4.50 -24.69
CA ALA A 142 -11.44 5.87 -24.75
C ALA A 142 -10.17 5.95 -25.59
N ILE A 143 -9.98 7.08 -26.28
CA ILE A 143 -8.76 7.39 -27.02
C ILE A 143 -7.55 7.37 -26.07
N ASP A 144 -7.73 7.91 -24.87
CA ASP A 144 -6.77 7.81 -23.78
C ASP A 144 -7.32 6.95 -22.65
N LYS A 145 -6.92 5.67 -22.67
CA LYS A 145 -7.33 4.67 -21.67
C LYS A 145 -6.94 5.07 -20.25
N TYR A 146 -5.89 5.88 -20.05
CA TYR A 146 -5.32 6.18 -18.73
C TYR A 146 -5.54 7.63 -18.28
N LEU A 147 -6.47 8.34 -18.92
CA LEU A 147 -6.74 9.76 -18.67
C LEU A 147 -6.97 10.06 -17.18
N ALA A 148 -7.85 9.30 -16.50
CA ALA A 148 -8.18 9.55 -15.09
C ALA A 148 -6.97 9.40 -14.14
N LEU A 149 -6.07 8.44 -14.42
CA LEU A 149 -4.84 8.27 -13.63
C LEU A 149 -3.87 9.43 -13.88
N ARG A 150 -3.73 9.86 -15.14
CA ARG A 150 -2.91 11.02 -15.50
C ARG A 150 -3.41 12.29 -14.82
N GLU A 151 -4.69 12.62 -15.00
CA GLU A 151 -5.30 13.84 -14.47
C GLU A 151 -5.20 13.89 -12.94
N ARG A 152 -5.39 12.74 -12.25
CA ARG A 152 -5.21 12.70 -10.81
C ARG A 152 -3.78 13.02 -10.39
N LEU A 153 -2.75 12.49 -11.06
CA LEU A 153 -1.35 12.85 -10.76
C LEU A 153 -1.08 14.33 -11.02
N GLU A 154 -1.61 14.90 -12.10
CA GLU A 154 -1.47 16.33 -12.42
C GLU A 154 -2.14 17.21 -11.36
N HIS A 155 -3.35 16.83 -10.91
CA HIS A 155 -4.08 17.56 -9.89
C HIS A 155 -3.37 17.55 -8.53
N VAL A 156 -2.86 16.40 -8.09
CA VAL A 156 -2.14 16.34 -6.80
C VAL A 156 -0.76 16.98 -6.88
N ALA A 157 -0.08 16.90 -8.03
CA ALA A 157 1.17 17.61 -8.26
C ALA A 157 0.97 19.12 -8.15
N TYR A 158 -0.06 19.66 -8.80
CA TYR A 158 -0.43 21.07 -8.68
C TYR A 158 -0.71 21.47 -7.22
N ALA A 159 -1.57 20.71 -6.53
CA ALA A 159 -1.98 21.02 -5.16
C ALA A 159 -0.82 20.95 -4.15
N ALA A 160 0.17 20.08 -4.41
CA ALA A 160 1.38 19.96 -3.61
C ALA A 160 2.49 20.94 -4.03
N GLY A 161 2.34 21.68 -5.13
CA GLY A 161 3.40 22.54 -5.68
C GLY A 161 4.61 21.76 -6.18
N LEU A 162 4.39 20.57 -6.74
CA LEU A 162 5.43 19.64 -7.20
C LEU A 162 5.37 19.40 -8.70
N PRO A 163 6.49 19.02 -9.35
CA PRO A 163 6.44 18.47 -10.69
C PRO A 163 5.68 17.13 -10.69
N VAL A 164 4.97 16.84 -11.78
CA VAL A 164 4.20 15.58 -11.93
C VAL A 164 5.09 14.35 -11.77
N ALA A 165 6.37 14.44 -12.16
CA ALA A 165 7.35 13.37 -11.98
C ALA A 165 7.62 12.99 -10.50
N ASN A 166 7.23 13.85 -9.55
CA ASN A 166 7.32 13.61 -8.11
C ASN A 166 6.00 13.08 -7.52
N CYS A 167 5.02 12.75 -8.36
CA CYS A 167 3.75 12.19 -7.95
C CYS A 167 3.57 10.82 -8.61
N PHE A 168 3.33 9.78 -7.81
CA PHE A 168 3.23 8.43 -8.31
C PHE A 168 2.25 7.59 -7.51
N TYR A 169 1.86 6.45 -8.10
CA TYR A 169 1.00 5.49 -7.46
C TYR A 169 1.78 4.30 -6.91
N ILE A 170 1.34 3.78 -5.76
CA ILE A 170 1.68 2.46 -5.27
C ILE A 170 0.43 1.59 -5.38
N PHE A 171 0.49 0.56 -6.21
CA PHE A 171 -0.60 -0.39 -6.35
C PHE A 171 -0.29 -1.64 -5.53
N GLU A 172 -1.30 -2.21 -4.90
CA GLU A 172 -1.15 -3.51 -4.23
C GLU A 172 -0.78 -4.58 -5.26
N GLU A 173 -1.60 -4.69 -6.31
CA GLU A 173 -1.42 -5.66 -7.40
C GLU A 173 -1.86 -5.08 -8.74
N PRO A 174 -1.23 -5.49 -9.86
CA PRO A 174 -1.64 -5.04 -11.19
C PRO A 174 -2.91 -5.77 -11.69
N ALA A 175 -3.25 -6.91 -11.08
CA ALA A 175 -4.42 -7.72 -11.46
C ALA A 175 -5.77 -7.03 -11.22
N ASN A 176 -5.82 -6.04 -10.32
CA ASN A 176 -7.06 -5.42 -9.87
C ASN A 176 -7.58 -4.29 -10.79
N VAL A 177 -6.99 -4.17 -11.99
CA VAL A 177 -7.28 -3.11 -12.98
C VAL A 177 -7.99 -3.66 -14.22
N SER A 178 -7.23 -4.26 -15.13
CA SER A 178 -7.67 -4.87 -16.39
C SER A 178 -6.62 -5.88 -16.82
N ALA A 179 -6.97 -6.78 -17.75
CA ALA A 179 -6.00 -7.73 -18.31
C ALA A 179 -4.85 -7.01 -19.03
N GLU A 180 -5.16 -5.97 -19.81
CA GLU A 180 -4.16 -5.17 -20.52
C GLU A 180 -3.18 -4.50 -19.56
N PHE A 181 -3.68 -3.87 -18.50
CA PHE A 181 -2.83 -3.23 -17.49
C PHE A 181 -1.98 -4.24 -16.73
N ARG A 182 -2.56 -5.39 -16.39
CA ARG A 182 -1.80 -6.48 -15.77
C ARG A 182 -0.60 -6.88 -16.63
N ASP A 183 -0.84 -7.08 -17.93
CA ASP A 183 0.18 -7.62 -18.84
C ASP A 183 1.33 -6.62 -19.09
N VAL A 184 1.17 -5.34 -18.74
CA VAL A 184 2.26 -4.35 -18.69
C VAL A 184 3.27 -4.68 -17.58
N PHE A 185 2.80 -5.16 -16.42
CA PHE A 185 3.63 -5.33 -15.23
C PHE A 185 3.94 -6.79 -14.88
N TRP A 186 3.19 -7.75 -15.42
CA TRP A 186 3.31 -9.17 -15.08
C TRP A 186 3.19 -10.09 -16.29
N ASP A 187 4.20 -10.92 -16.51
CA ASP A 187 4.15 -12.02 -17.47
C ASP A 187 3.48 -13.22 -16.81
N LYS A 188 2.21 -13.45 -17.14
CA LYS A 188 1.45 -14.59 -16.62
C LYS A 188 2.01 -15.94 -17.07
N LYS A 189 2.63 -16.03 -18.26
CA LYS A 189 3.15 -17.30 -18.80
C LYS A 189 4.44 -17.70 -18.09
N LEU A 190 5.32 -16.74 -17.88
CA LEU A 190 6.61 -16.95 -17.21
C LEU A 190 6.53 -16.75 -15.69
N SER A 191 5.39 -16.32 -15.16
CA SER A 191 5.16 -16.02 -13.75
C SER A 191 6.24 -15.11 -13.16
N ARG A 192 6.49 -13.97 -13.83
CA ARG A 192 7.51 -13.00 -13.44
C ARG A 192 7.10 -11.56 -13.72
N ALA A 193 7.72 -10.63 -13.00
CA ALA A 193 7.56 -9.21 -13.24
C ALA A 193 8.11 -8.81 -14.62
N MET A 194 7.43 -7.88 -15.27
CA MET A 194 7.90 -7.25 -16.51
C MET A 194 8.85 -6.08 -16.18
N PRO A 195 9.89 -5.83 -16.99
CA PRO A 195 10.74 -4.64 -16.83
C PRO A 195 9.92 -3.36 -16.89
N ARG A 196 10.27 -2.40 -16.02
CA ARG A 196 9.59 -1.10 -15.96
C ARG A 196 10.24 -0.02 -16.85
N ASP A 197 11.44 -0.29 -17.36
CA ASP A 197 12.21 0.67 -18.14
C ASP A 197 11.49 1.01 -19.45
N GLY A 198 11.40 2.31 -19.75
CA GLY A 198 10.78 2.81 -20.98
C GLY A 198 9.26 2.83 -20.98
N LEU A 199 8.58 2.54 -19.87
CA LEU A 199 7.12 2.68 -19.79
C LEU A 199 6.69 4.14 -20.05
N PRO A 200 5.63 4.37 -20.84
CA PRO A 200 5.13 5.72 -21.09
C PRO A 200 4.40 6.26 -19.85
N PHE A 201 4.28 7.58 -19.74
CA PHE A 201 3.41 8.21 -18.75
C PHE A 201 1.93 7.94 -19.09
N PRO A 202 1.05 7.57 -18.12
CA PRO A 202 1.29 7.53 -16.67
C PRO A 202 1.80 6.19 -16.11
N LEU A 203 1.97 5.15 -16.93
CA LEU A 203 2.39 3.81 -16.48
C LEU A 203 3.77 3.82 -15.80
N SER A 204 4.69 4.68 -16.22
CA SER A 204 5.99 4.88 -15.56
C SER A 204 5.89 5.39 -14.12
N GLN A 205 4.77 6.01 -13.75
CA GLN A 205 4.49 6.51 -12.40
C GLN A 205 3.63 5.54 -11.57
N ILE A 206 3.46 4.29 -12.00
CA ILE A 206 2.64 3.31 -11.25
C ILE A 206 3.50 2.15 -10.80
N TYR A 207 3.58 1.91 -9.49
CA TYR A 207 4.42 0.90 -8.85
C TYR A 207 3.54 -0.18 -8.21
N PRO A 208 3.08 -1.19 -8.98
CA PRO A 208 2.43 -2.36 -8.40
C PRO A 208 3.47 -3.17 -7.63
N LEU A 209 3.21 -3.44 -6.35
CA LEU A 209 4.17 -4.09 -5.47
C LEU A 209 4.18 -5.60 -5.64
N PHE A 210 3.01 -6.22 -5.76
CA PHE A 210 2.91 -7.67 -5.64
C PHE A 210 1.98 -8.34 -6.67
N TRP A 211 2.03 -9.66 -6.72
CA TRP A 211 1.19 -10.52 -7.53
C TRP A 211 0.54 -11.64 -6.70
N GLY A 212 -0.80 -11.65 -6.63
CA GLY A 212 -1.54 -12.71 -5.96
C GLY A 212 -1.17 -12.87 -4.49
N THR A 213 -1.18 -11.78 -3.74
CA THR A 213 -0.85 -11.74 -2.30
C THR A 213 -1.86 -12.46 -1.42
N ASP A 214 -3.05 -12.78 -1.95
CA ASP A 214 -4.14 -13.39 -1.21
C ASP A 214 -4.08 -14.93 -1.28
N PRO A 215 -3.78 -15.63 -0.17
CA PRO A 215 -3.66 -17.09 -0.17
C PRO A 215 -4.96 -17.82 -0.58
N TYR A 216 -6.10 -17.14 -0.50
CA TYR A 216 -7.35 -17.65 -1.03
C TYR A 216 -7.26 -18.06 -2.50
N TYR A 217 -6.49 -17.34 -3.32
CA TYR A 217 -6.37 -17.59 -4.76
C TYR A 217 -5.19 -18.48 -5.15
N TRP A 218 -4.41 -18.97 -4.18
CA TRP A 218 -3.29 -19.86 -4.47
C TRP A 218 -3.78 -21.24 -4.94
N ALA A 219 -2.86 -21.94 -5.62
CA ALA A 219 -3.07 -23.32 -6.05
C ALA A 219 -2.96 -24.23 -4.83
N TRP A 220 -4.07 -24.88 -4.47
CA TRP A 220 -4.13 -25.80 -3.33
C TRP A 220 -4.35 -27.22 -3.84
N PRO A 221 -3.72 -28.25 -3.23
CA PRO A 221 -3.81 -29.63 -3.69
C PRO A 221 -5.23 -30.21 -3.68
N THR A 222 -6.10 -29.69 -2.82
CA THR A 222 -7.46 -30.20 -2.64
C THR A 222 -8.50 -29.24 -3.23
N ALA A 223 -9.35 -29.75 -4.12
CA ALA A 223 -10.54 -29.05 -4.60
C ALA A 223 -11.63 -29.04 -3.53
N LYS A 224 -11.43 -28.27 -2.46
CA LYS A 224 -12.43 -28.03 -1.41
C LYS A 224 -13.11 -26.70 -1.63
N ASP A 225 -14.37 -26.60 -1.20
CA ASP A 225 -15.08 -25.33 -1.18
C ASP A 225 -14.38 -24.34 -0.22
N LYS A 226 -13.70 -23.35 -0.80
CA LYS A 226 -12.95 -22.32 -0.07
C LYS A 226 -13.85 -21.39 0.76
N SER A 227 -15.17 -21.47 0.62
CA SER A 227 -16.12 -20.76 1.49
C SER A 227 -16.35 -21.47 2.83
N GLN A 228 -16.06 -22.77 2.89
CA GLN A 228 -16.26 -23.61 4.08
C GLN A 228 -14.95 -24.17 4.64
N TRP A 229 -13.86 -24.05 3.89
CA TRP A 229 -12.57 -24.58 4.23
C TRP A 229 -11.45 -23.56 4.00
N CYS A 230 -10.45 -23.61 4.89
CA CYS A 230 -9.24 -22.82 4.81
C CYS A 230 -8.04 -23.75 5.11
N PRO A 231 -7.01 -23.83 4.25
CA PRO A 231 -5.80 -24.59 4.53
C PRO A 231 -5.03 -23.93 5.67
N GLU A 232 -4.18 -24.72 6.34
CA GLU A 232 -3.15 -24.13 7.20
C GLU A 232 -2.04 -23.53 6.33
N VAL A 233 -1.68 -22.29 6.63
CA VAL A 233 -0.64 -21.52 5.94
C VAL A 233 0.34 -21.02 6.98
N SER A 234 1.55 -21.57 6.96
CA SER A 234 2.62 -21.21 7.90
C SER A 234 3.31 -19.91 7.50
N ASP A 235 4.05 -19.32 8.42
CA ASP A 235 4.76 -18.07 8.16
C ASP A 235 5.90 -18.28 7.16
N GLU A 236 6.57 -19.43 7.21
CA GLU A 236 7.62 -19.84 6.27
C GLU A 236 7.07 -19.93 4.85
N MET A 237 5.85 -20.47 4.68
CA MET A 237 5.19 -20.54 3.37
C MET A 237 4.88 -19.15 2.82
N LEU A 238 4.38 -18.24 3.67
CA LEU A 238 4.12 -16.86 3.24
C LEU A 238 5.42 -16.15 2.79
N LEU A 239 6.51 -16.37 3.52
CA LEU A 239 7.82 -15.80 3.19
C LEU A 239 8.40 -16.39 1.91
N SER A 240 8.31 -17.71 1.70
CA SER A 240 8.80 -18.35 0.47
C SER A 240 8.03 -17.88 -0.77
N GLU A 241 6.73 -17.61 -0.64
CA GLU A 241 5.91 -17.09 -1.74
C GLU A 241 6.24 -15.63 -2.09
N ALA A 242 6.78 -14.85 -1.14
CA ALA A 242 7.11 -13.44 -1.37
C ALA A 242 8.11 -13.25 -2.51
N GLU A 243 9.16 -14.09 -2.57
CA GLU A 243 10.22 -14.00 -3.58
C GLU A 243 9.71 -14.08 -5.02
N HIS A 244 8.68 -14.90 -5.24
CA HIS A 244 8.11 -15.14 -6.55
C HIS A 244 6.96 -14.17 -6.90
N ARG A 245 6.54 -13.34 -5.94
CA ARG A 245 5.34 -12.50 -6.07
C ARG A 245 5.63 -11.01 -6.00
N ILE A 246 6.88 -10.61 -5.78
CA ILE A 246 7.29 -9.21 -5.88
C ILE A 246 7.27 -8.78 -7.35
N VAL A 247 6.45 -7.78 -7.66
CA VAL A 247 6.35 -7.15 -8.98
C VAL A 247 7.31 -5.97 -9.05
N THR A 248 7.14 -5.01 -8.14
CA THR A 248 8.09 -3.90 -7.96
C THR A 248 8.59 -3.94 -6.52
N PRO A 249 9.90 -4.13 -6.28
CA PRO A 249 10.45 -4.04 -4.95
C PRO A 249 10.09 -2.70 -4.28
N PHE A 250 9.64 -2.76 -3.03
CA PHE A 250 9.33 -1.58 -2.25
C PHE A 250 10.58 -0.73 -1.97
N GLU A 251 11.74 -1.36 -1.93
CA GLU A 251 13.05 -0.71 -1.89
C GLU A 251 13.26 0.21 -3.11
N ASP A 252 12.84 -0.18 -4.32
CA ASP A 252 12.94 0.66 -5.51
C ASP A 252 12.09 1.94 -5.37
N VAL A 253 10.94 1.84 -4.69
CA VAL A 253 10.09 2.99 -4.36
C VAL A 253 10.82 3.93 -3.39
N MET A 254 11.50 3.39 -2.37
CA MET A 254 12.30 4.20 -1.44
C MET A 254 13.45 4.90 -2.16
N VAL A 255 14.19 4.18 -3.01
CA VAL A 255 15.26 4.74 -3.84
C VAL A 255 14.72 5.89 -4.69
N ARG A 256 13.51 5.75 -5.26
CA ARG A 256 12.87 6.82 -6.03
C ARG A 256 12.59 8.06 -5.16
N ILE A 257 12.06 7.89 -3.96
CA ILE A 257 11.80 9.00 -3.02
C ILE A 257 13.12 9.70 -2.64
N VAL A 258 14.17 8.95 -2.35
CA VAL A 258 15.50 9.50 -2.03
C VAL A 258 16.10 10.26 -3.20
N LYS A 259 15.92 9.79 -4.45
CA LYS A 259 16.34 10.54 -5.65
C LYS A 259 15.59 11.87 -5.76
N MET A 260 14.27 11.89 -5.55
CA MET A 260 13.47 13.12 -5.58
C MET A 260 13.91 14.13 -4.49
N GLU A 261 14.22 13.64 -3.28
CA GLU A 261 14.81 14.45 -2.21
C GLU A 261 16.12 15.11 -2.66
N GLN A 262 17.03 14.32 -3.24
CA GLN A 262 18.34 14.82 -3.69
C GLN A 262 18.21 15.84 -4.83
N GLU A 263 17.29 15.62 -5.76
CA GLU A 263 16.99 16.56 -6.85
C GLU A 263 16.47 17.90 -6.31
N LEU A 264 15.60 17.88 -5.30
CA LEU A 264 15.12 19.10 -4.64
C LEU A 264 16.28 19.89 -4.01
N ILE A 265 17.19 19.20 -3.30
CA ILE A 265 18.36 19.83 -2.67
C ILE A 265 19.28 20.46 -3.73
N ARG A 266 19.55 19.76 -4.84
CA ARG A 266 20.42 20.27 -5.92
C ARG A 266 19.87 21.51 -6.62
N ASN A 267 18.54 21.60 -6.72
CA ASN A 267 17.87 22.70 -7.41
C ASN A 267 17.61 23.91 -6.51
N ARG A 268 18.02 23.89 -5.23
CA ARG A 268 17.93 25.07 -4.36
C ARG A 268 18.90 26.14 -4.88
N PRO A 269 18.44 27.37 -5.16
CA PRO A 269 19.36 28.45 -5.43
C PRO A 269 20.29 28.60 -4.22
N LEU A 270 21.61 28.64 -4.48
CA LEU A 270 22.60 28.96 -3.46
C LEU A 270 22.16 30.28 -2.83
N SER A 271 21.73 30.24 -1.57
CA SER A 271 21.42 31.44 -0.82
C SER A 271 22.71 32.25 -0.81
N SER A 272 22.70 33.44 -1.41
CA SER A 272 23.80 34.39 -1.29
C SER A 272 23.96 34.73 0.19
N THR A 273 24.93 34.09 0.84
CA THR A 273 25.48 34.51 2.13
C THR A 273 26.10 35.89 2.01
#